data_AF-A0A3D5NQ13-F1
#
_entry.id   AF-A0A3D5NQ13-F1
#
_cell.length_a   1.000
_cell.length_b   1.000
_cell.length_c   1.000
_cell.angle_alpha   90.00
_cell.angle_beta   90.00
_cell.angle_gamma   90.00
#
_symmetry.space_group_name_H-M   'P 1'
#
loop_
_entity.id
_entity.type
_entity.pdbx_description
1 polymer ?
#
loop_
_entity_poly.entity_id
_entity_poly.type
_entity_poly.pdbx_seq_one_letter_code
_entity_poly.pdbx_strand_id
1 'polypeptide(L)'
;MQDNLLHLIGKFRIEGEPVEVTRYGQGHINDTYRVTTKLDDGKRKRFIFQRINHTIFKEPVKLMDNIKGVTEHIRRKIEAAGGDTHKECLNVISTKEGNHNLVSEGNYFRCYDFIEGARTYQKVDGPEDFYKSGQALGRFQELLSDYDGRTLHETIVNFHNTEERFKDFLAVVEKDPLGRAGACREEIEFFLARESDTKIINRLIGNGELPIRVTHNDTKYNNVMIDDVTREAVCLV
;
A
#
# COMPACT_ATOMS: atom_id res chain seq x y z
N MET A 1 11.23 -13.08 20.13
CA MET A 1 10.49 -12.57 18.95
C MET A 1 10.99 -11.19 18.53
N GLN A 2 11.08 -10.21 19.45
CA GLN A 2 11.67 -8.89 19.15
C GLN A 2 13.15 -8.96 18.76
N ASP A 3 13.97 -9.75 19.49
CA ASP A 3 15.40 -9.92 19.15
C ASP A 3 15.61 -10.48 17.74
N ASN A 4 14.71 -11.36 17.28
CA ASN A 4 14.76 -11.87 15.91
C ASN A 4 14.47 -10.75 14.88
N LEU A 5 13.50 -9.87 15.15
CA LEU A 5 13.19 -8.75 14.24
C LEU A 5 14.34 -7.73 14.16
N LEU A 6 14.99 -7.43 15.29
CA LEU A 6 16.19 -6.57 15.31
C LEU A 6 17.35 -7.20 14.54
N HIS A 7 17.54 -8.52 14.66
CA HIS A 7 18.51 -9.23 13.86
C HIS A 7 18.20 -9.20 12.35
N LEU A 8 16.93 -9.43 11.97
CA LEU A 8 16.51 -9.47 10.57
C LEU A 8 16.60 -8.11 9.88
N ILE A 9 16.19 -7.02 10.54
CA ILE A 9 16.34 -5.69 9.95
C ILE A 9 17.83 -5.30 9.81
N GLY A 10 18.72 -5.84 10.65
CA GLY A 10 20.17 -5.70 10.49
C GLY A 10 20.75 -6.27 9.19
N LYS A 11 19.97 -7.05 8.42
CA LYS A 11 20.34 -7.51 7.07
C LYS A 11 20.01 -6.49 5.97
N PHE A 12 19.33 -5.40 6.30
CA PHE A 12 19.07 -4.26 5.42
C PHE A 12 20.18 -3.22 5.50
N ARG A 13 20.28 -2.36 4.48
CA ARG A 13 21.20 -1.21 4.44
C ARG A 13 20.66 -0.05 5.27
N ILE A 14 20.43 -0.32 6.55
CA ILE A 14 20.01 0.67 7.54
C ILE A 14 21.23 1.35 8.17
N GLU A 15 21.04 2.59 8.62
CA GLU A 15 22.05 3.35 9.36
C GLU A 15 21.85 3.19 10.86
N GLY A 16 22.95 3.00 11.59
CA GLY A 16 22.96 2.84 13.04
C GLY A 16 22.63 1.43 13.54
N GLU A 17 22.80 1.24 14.84
CA GLU A 17 22.49 -0.02 15.53
C GLU A 17 20.99 -0.08 15.86
N PRO A 18 20.25 -1.15 15.47
CA PRO A 18 18.87 -1.35 15.89
C PRO A 18 18.77 -1.53 17.41
N VAL A 19 18.04 -0.62 18.07
CA VAL A 19 17.91 -0.62 19.55
C VAL A 19 16.48 -0.85 20.04
N GLU A 20 15.47 -0.71 19.18
CA GLU A 20 14.07 -0.83 19.57
C GLU A 20 13.23 -1.30 18.38
N VAL A 21 12.30 -2.23 18.62
CA VAL A 21 11.27 -2.65 17.65
C VAL A 21 9.91 -2.68 18.32
N THR A 22 8.96 -1.93 17.75
CA THR A 22 7.59 -1.82 18.28
C THR A 22 6.59 -2.08 17.18
N ARG A 23 5.46 -2.72 17.51
CA ARG A 23 4.35 -2.85 16.57
C ARG A 23 3.81 -1.46 16.25
N TYR A 24 3.55 -1.18 14.97
CA TYR A 24 3.20 0.16 14.51
C TYR A 24 2.00 0.15 13.56
N GLY A 25 1.12 1.12 13.73
CA GLY A 25 -0.09 1.29 12.91
C GLY A 25 -1.24 0.33 13.25
N GLN A 26 -2.30 0.42 12.45
CA GLN A 26 -3.54 -0.36 12.59
C GLN A 26 -3.88 -1.19 11.34
N GLY A 27 -2.89 -1.41 10.46
CA GLY A 27 -3.10 -2.18 9.23
C GLY A 27 -3.51 -3.63 9.50
N HIS A 28 -4.40 -4.15 8.66
CA HIS A 28 -4.94 -5.52 8.78
C HIS A 28 -4.24 -6.56 7.91
N ILE A 29 -3.41 -6.13 6.96
CA ILE A 29 -2.83 -7.01 5.94
C ILE A 29 -1.45 -7.50 6.36
N ASN A 30 -0.47 -6.60 6.46
CA ASN A 30 0.93 -6.90 6.79
C ASN A 30 1.20 -6.66 8.29
N ASP A 31 2.12 -7.43 8.87
CA ASP A 31 2.63 -7.09 10.20
C ASP A 31 3.62 -5.94 10.07
N THR A 32 3.34 -4.83 10.74
CA THR A 32 4.11 -3.59 10.63
C THR A 32 4.78 -3.25 11.95
N TYR A 33 6.07 -2.94 11.87
CA TYR A 33 6.90 -2.56 12.99
C TYR A 33 7.62 -1.24 12.70
N ARG A 34 7.75 -0.39 13.72
CA ARG A 34 8.67 0.73 13.72
C ARG A 34 9.95 0.28 14.41
N VAL A 35 11.08 0.41 13.71
CA VAL A 35 12.40 0.13 14.27
C VAL A 35 13.13 1.45 14.48
N THR A 36 13.70 1.64 15.66
CA THR A 36 14.58 2.77 15.98
C THR A 36 16.02 2.28 15.97
N THR A 37 16.90 2.99 15.26
CA THR A 37 18.35 2.78 15.31
C THR A 37 19.03 3.93 16.06
N LYS A 38 20.19 3.64 16.65
CA LYS A 38 21.08 4.62 17.27
C LYS A 38 22.31 4.83 16.37
N LEU A 39 22.56 6.08 16.00
CA LEU A 39 23.75 6.49 15.23
C LEU A 39 24.93 6.74 16.18
N ASP A 40 26.14 6.77 15.62
CA ASP A 40 27.40 6.99 16.38
C ASP A 40 27.41 8.34 17.11
N ASP A 41 26.77 9.36 16.54
CA ASP A 41 26.62 10.69 17.13
C ASP A 41 25.51 10.78 18.20
N GLY A 42 24.88 9.64 18.53
CA GLY A 42 23.81 9.52 19.51
C GLY A 42 22.42 9.89 18.98
N LYS A 43 22.29 10.36 17.74
CA LYS A 43 20.98 10.60 17.10
C LYS A 43 20.25 9.28 16.84
N ARG A 44 18.95 9.39 16.60
CA ARG A 44 18.08 8.26 16.29
C ARG A 44 17.53 8.39 14.87
N LYS A 45 17.51 7.28 14.14
CA LYS A 45 16.80 7.14 12.88
C LYS A 45 15.72 6.07 13.03
N ARG A 46 14.66 6.18 12.24
CA ARG A 46 13.53 5.25 12.29
C ARG A 46 13.28 4.64 10.91
N PHE A 47 12.77 3.42 10.94
CA PHE A 47 12.40 2.65 9.75
C PHE A 47 11.05 1.98 9.96
N ILE A 48 10.34 1.75 8.86
CA ILE A 48 9.19 0.85 8.83
C ILE A 48 9.66 -0.51 8.34
N PHE A 49 9.55 -1.51 9.21
CA PHE A 49 9.88 -2.90 8.91
C PHE A 49 8.61 -3.73 8.85
N GLN A 50 8.38 -4.42 7.75
CA GLN A 50 7.13 -5.14 7.52
C GLN A 50 7.38 -6.59 7.14
N ARG A 51 6.62 -7.49 7.77
CA ARG A 51 6.45 -8.86 7.28
C ARG A 51 5.25 -8.90 6.33
N ILE A 52 5.52 -9.27 5.09
CA ILE A 52 4.51 -9.32 4.02
C ILE A 52 3.59 -10.53 4.25
N ASN A 53 2.29 -10.30 4.18
CA ASN A 53 1.30 -11.36 4.24
C ASN A 53 1.26 -12.11 2.90
N HIS A 54 2.02 -13.20 2.85
CA HIS A 54 2.13 -14.07 1.68
C HIS A 54 0.96 -15.06 1.57
N THR A 55 -0.03 -15.02 2.47
CA THR A 55 -1.33 -15.68 2.27
C THR A 55 -2.21 -14.86 1.34
N ILE A 56 -2.11 -13.53 1.36
CA ILE A 56 -2.82 -12.63 0.44
C ILE A 56 -1.97 -12.38 -0.81
N PHE A 57 -0.73 -11.93 -0.62
CA PHE A 57 0.21 -11.67 -1.72
C PHE A 57 1.00 -12.93 -2.05
N LYS A 58 0.47 -13.75 -2.96
CA LYS A 58 1.06 -15.06 -3.31
C LYS A 58 2.46 -14.95 -3.94
N GLU A 59 2.79 -13.80 -4.52
CA GLU A 59 4.08 -13.54 -5.16
C GLU A 59 4.76 -12.27 -4.58
N PRO A 60 5.29 -12.33 -3.33
CA PRO A 60 5.84 -11.14 -2.65
C PRO A 60 7.03 -10.49 -3.38
N VAL A 61 7.79 -11.25 -4.17
CA VAL A 61 8.90 -10.72 -4.96
C VAL A 61 8.38 -9.80 -6.06
N LYS A 62 7.39 -10.25 -6.85
CA LYS A 62 6.72 -9.44 -7.87
C LYS A 62 6.03 -8.20 -7.27
N LEU A 63 5.45 -8.34 -6.07
CA LEU A 63 4.92 -7.20 -5.34
C LEU A 63 6.01 -6.15 -5.06
N MET A 64 7.21 -6.58 -4.65
CA MET A 64 8.31 -5.65 -4.41
C MET A 64 8.89 -5.06 -5.70
N ASP A 65 8.88 -5.79 -6.81
CA ASP A 65 9.27 -5.25 -8.12
C ASP A 65 8.35 -4.07 -8.52
N ASN A 66 7.03 -4.23 -8.34
CA ASN A 66 6.07 -3.14 -8.56
C ASN A 66 6.35 -1.94 -7.65
N ILE A 67 6.49 -2.18 -6.34
CA ILE A 67 6.69 -1.12 -5.36
C ILE A 67 7.97 -0.35 -5.66
N LYS A 68 9.06 -1.06 -5.95
CA LYS A 68 10.34 -0.44 -6.31
C LYS A 68 10.19 0.41 -7.59
N GLY A 69 9.63 -0.15 -8.65
CA GLY A 69 9.46 0.57 -9.92
C GLY A 69 8.65 1.86 -9.76
N VAL A 70 7.51 1.78 -9.08
CA VAL A 70 6.62 2.91 -8.82
C VAL A 70 7.30 3.96 -7.93
N THR A 71 7.91 3.56 -6.81
CA THR A 71 8.54 4.50 -5.89
C THR A 71 9.78 5.17 -6.48
N GLU A 72 10.62 4.44 -7.22
CA GLU A 72 11.77 5.03 -7.91
C GLU A 72 11.35 6.03 -8.99
N HIS A 73 10.25 5.77 -9.70
CA HIS A 73 9.69 6.70 -10.68
C HIS A 73 9.17 7.98 -10.04
N ILE A 74 8.34 7.84 -9.01
CA ILE A 74 7.79 8.96 -8.25
C ILE A 74 8.92 9.80 -7.65
N ARG A 75 9.93 9.15 -7.05
CA ARG A 75 11.10 9.81 -6.47
C ARG A 75 11.84 10.68 -7.49
N ARG A 76 12.12 10.16 -8.69
CA ARG A 76 12.78 10.94 -9.76
C ARG A 76 11.99 12.19 -10.14
N LYS A 77 10.66 12.11 -10.19
CA LYS A 77 9.81 13.26 -10.49
C LYS A 77 9.78 14.30 -9.37
N ILE A 78 9.69 13.86 -8.13
CA ILE A 78 9.76 14.74 -6.95
C ILE A 78 11.10 15.47 -6.92
N GLU A 79 12.21 14.74 -7.09
CA GLU A 79 13.57 15.30 -7.14
C GLU A 79 13.72 16.32 -8.28
N ALA A 80 13.26 15.99 -9.49
CA ALA A 80 13.30 16.91 -10.63
C ALA A 80 12.46 18.19 -10.41
N ALA A 81 11.41 18.12 -9.58
CA ALA A 81 10.60 19.26 -9.18
C ALA A 81 11.15 20.02 -7.97
N GLY A 82 12.29 19.58 -7.39
CA GLY A 82 12.88 20.17 -6.20
C GLY A 82 12.13 19.87 -4.90
N GLY A 83 11.32 18.81 -4.88
CA GLY A 83 10.60 18.35 -3.69
C GLY A 83 11.45 17.51 -2.73
N ASP A 84 10.88 17.19 -1.57
CA ASP A 84 11.54 16.40 -0.53
C ASP A 84 11.20 14.91 -0.68
N THR A 85 12.12 14.15 -1.28
CA THR A 85 11.94 12.72 -1.53
C THR A 85 11.83 11.88 -0.26
N HIS A 86 12.32 12.35 0.89
CA HIS A 86 12.21 11.61 2.16
C HIS A 86 10.85 11.76 2.82
N LYS A 87 10.07 12.77 2.39
CA LYS A 87 8.76 13.07 2.93
C LYS A 87 7.62 12.77 1.96
N GLU A 88 7.88 12.89 0.67
CA GLU A 88 6.86 12.83 -0.38
C GLU A 88 6.76 11.47 -1.10
N CYS A 89 7.63 10.51 -0.76
CA CYS A 89 7.64 9.17 -1.35
C CYS A 89 8.08 8.12 -0.35
N LEU A 90 7.54 6.91 -0.47
CA LEU A 90 8.11 5.74 0.18
C LEU A 90 9.50 5.45 -0.39
N ASN A 91 10.49 5.27 0.49
CA ASN A 91 11.85 4.91 0.11
C ASN A 91 12.14 3.47 0.54
N VAL A 92 12.22 2.55 -0.43
CA VAL A 92 12.56 1.15 -0.17
C VAL A 92 14.03 1.05 0.22
N ILE A 93 14.31 0.43 1.35
CA ILE A 93 15.67 0.10 1.78
C ILE A 93 16.01 -1.30 1.30
N SER A 94 17.10 -1.42 0.53
CA SER A 94 17.55 -2.71 0.04
C SER A 94 18.22 -3.54 1.15
N THR A 95 18.27 -4.86 0.95
CA THR A 95 19.15 -5.73 1.72
C THR A 95 20.61 -5.38 1.46
N LYS A 96 21.52 -5.83 2.33
CA LYS A 96 22.97 -5.70 2.11
C LYS A 96 23.41 -6.34 0.77
N GLU A 97 22.73 -7.40 0.37
CA GLU A 97 22.89 -8.11 -0.91
C GLU A 97 22.27 -7.39 -2.12
N GLY A 98 21.51 -6.30 -1.91
CA GLY A 98 20.91 -5.49 -2.98
C GLY A 98 19.49 -5.87 -3.39
N ASN A 99 18.87 -6.83 -2.70
CA ASN A 99 17.47 -7.23 -2.92
C ASN A 99 16.49 -6.24 -2.28
N HIS A 100 15.24 -6.20 -2.72
CA HIS A 100 14.20 -5.29 -2.19
C HIS A 100 13.32 -5.94 -1.13
N ASN A 101 13.51 -7.24 -0.92
CA ASN A 101 12.98 -8.00 0.21
C ASN A 101 14.03 -8.94 0.77
N LEU A 102 13.83 -9.31 2.02
CA LEU A 102 14.55 -10.39 2.70
C LEU A 102 13.62 -11.61 2.80
N VAL A 103 14.13 -12.79 2.47
CA VAL A 103 13.46 -14.07 2.75
C VAL A 103 14.14 -14.70 3.95
N SER A 104 13.37 -15.04 4.98
CA SER A 104 13.88 -15.73 6.17
C SER A 104 12.80 -16.61 6.76
N GLU A 105 13.12 -17.89 6.99
CA GLU A 105 12.20 -18.87 7.60
C GLU A 105 10.82 -18.93 6.90
N GLY A 106 10.82 -18.92 5.57
CA GLY A 106 9.59 -18.94 4.76
C GLY A 106 8.78 -17.63 4.78
N ASN A 107 9.25 -16.59 5.47
CA ASN A 107 8.62 -15.29 5.54
C ASN A 107 9.35 -14.27 4.66
N TYR A 108 8.62 -13.24 4.24
CA TYR A 108 9.10 -12.16 3.38
C TYR A 108 9.05 -10.85 4.14
N PHE A 109 10.17 -10.12 4.14
CA PHE A 109 10.29 -8.86 4.85
C PHE A 109 10.72 -7.75 3.92
N ARG A 110 10.22 -6.54 4.16
CA ARG A 110 10.61 -5.31 3.46
C ARG A 110 10.87 -4.20 4.47
N CYS A 111 11.65 -3.20 4.05
CA CYS A 111 12.04 -2.09 4.89
C CYS A 111 11.86 -0.77 4.12
N TYR A 112 11.38 0.25 4.81
CA TYR A 112 11.29 1.62 4.31
C TYR A 112 11.91 2.60 5.29
N ASP A 113 12.37 3.74 4.80
CA ASP A 113 12.57 4.91 5.67
C ASP A 113 11.26 5.26 6.38
N PHE A 114 11.36 5.69 7.65
CA PHE A 114 10.23 6.26 8.35
C PHE A 114 10.06 7.73 7.93
N ILE A 115 8.86 8.07 7.45
CA ILE A 115 8.52 9.45 7.11
C ILE A 115 8.25 10.22 8.41
N GLU A 116 9.11 11.20 8.70
CA GLU A 116 9.06 11.99 9.91
C GLU A 116 8.12 13.19 9.82
N GLY A 117 7.54 13.61 10.95
CA GLY A 117 6.70 14.81 11.02
C GLY A 117 5.35 14.68 10.31
N ALA A 118 4.95 13.47 9.94
CA ALA A 118 3.67 13.18 9.34
C ALA A 118 3.08 11.88 9.89
N ARG A 119 1.74 11.75 9.85
CA ARG A 119 1.03 10.55 10.28
C ARG A 119 -0.21 10.29 9.46
N THR A 120 -0.71 9.06 9.52
CA THR A 120 -2.00 8.69 8.94
C THR A 120 -3.10 8.82 9.99
N TYR A 121 -4.31 9.11 9.52
CA TYR A 121 -5.48 9.36 10.37
C TYR A 121 -6.57 8.34 10.03
N GLN A 122 -7.23 7.78 11.05
CA GLN A 122 -8.27 6.76 10.83
C GLN A 122 -9.62 7.35 10.42
N LYS A 123 -9.85 8.62 10.74
CA LYS A 123 -11.07 9.34 10.46
C LYS A 123 -10.71 10.71 9.93
N VAL A 124 -11.54 11.20 9.02
CA VAL A 124 -11.49 12.56 8.51
C VAL A 124 -11.99 13.50 9.61
N ASP A 125 -11.19 14.48 10.00
CA ASP A 125 -11.59 15.44 11.06
C ASP A 125 -12.46 16.57 10.47
N GLY A 126 -12.31 16.90 9.19
CA GLY A 126 -13.14 17.88 8.50
C GLY A 126 -13.01 17.86 6.96
N PRO A 127 -13.82 18.66 6.23
CA PRO A 127 -13.82 18.68 4.77
C PRO A 127 -12.47 19.06 4.15
N GLU A 128 -11.69 19.91 4.82
CA GLU A 128 -10.35 20.33 4.36
C GLU A 128 -9.37 19.15 4.31
N ASP A 129 -9.33 18.33 5.35
CA ASP A 129 -8.51 17.12 5.39
C ASP A 129 -8.85 16.16 4.24
N PHE A 130 -10.15 15.99 3.96
CA PHE A 130 -10.59 15.14 2.87
C PHE A 130 -10.23 15.73 1.50
N TYR A 131 -10.36 17.05 1.34
CA TYR A 131 -9.93 17.76 0.14
C TYR A 131 -8.42 17.55 -0.13
N LYS A 132 -7.58 17.71 0.90
CA LYS A 132 -6.12 17.48 0.79
C LYS A 132 -5.78 16.02 0.47
N SER A 133 -6.55 15.07 0.99
CA SER A 133 -6.39 13.67 0.60
C SER A 133 -6.71 13.45 -0.88
N GLY A 134 -7.75 14.09 -1.41
CA GLY A 134 -8.07 14.08 -2.84
C GLY A 134 -6.97 14.70 -3.69
N GLN A 135 -6.39 15.82 -3.24
CA GLN A 135 -5.25 16.46 -3.91
C GLN A 135 -4.04 15.53 -3.98
N ALA A 136 -3.71 14.82 -2.90
CA ALA A 136 -2.61 13.86 -2.88
C ALA A 136 -2.87 12.66 -3.80
N LEU A 137 -4.11 12.13 -3.84
CA LEU A 137 -4.48 11.09 -4.79
C LEU A 137 -4.36 11.55 -6.25
N GLY A 138 -4.79 12.79 -6.53
CA GLY A 138 -4.62 13.42 -7.84
C GLY A 138 -3.15 13.57 -8.24
N ARG A 139 -2.33 14.11 -7.33
CA ARG A 139 -0.87 14.24 -7.51
C ARG A 139 -0.21 12.88 -7.74
N PHE A 140 -0.60 11.85 -7.01
CA PHE A 140 -0.10 10.49 -7.22
C PHE A 140 -0.42 9.97 -8.63
N GLN A 141 -1.64 10.18 -9.11
CA GLN A 141 -2.04 9.82 -10.47
C GLN A 141 -1.27 10.63 -11.53
N GLU A 142 -1.04 11.92 -11.30
CA GLU A 142 -0.21 12.78 -12.16
C GLU A 142 1.24 12.29 -12.22
N LEU A 143 1.86 11.99 -11.09
CA LEU A 143 3.23 11.49 -11.01
C LEU A 143 3.40 10.17 -11.78
N LEU A 144 2.36 9.34 -11.87
CA LEU A 144 2.36 8.09 -12.62
C LEU A 144 1.77 8.17 -14.03
N SER A 145 1.41 9.36 -14.51
CA SER A 145 0.73 9.55 -15.80
C SER A 145 1.52 9.03 -17.02
N ASP A 146 2.84 8.95 -16.91
CA ASP A 146 3.78 8.47 -17.94
C ASP A 146 4.47 7.15 -17.55
N TYR A 147 4.08 6.52 -16.44
CA TYR A 147 4.65 5.25 -16.01
C TYR A 147 4.12 4.11 -16.88
N ASP A 148 5.00 3.26 -17.40
CA ASP A 148 4.59 2.11 -18.21
C ASP A 148 3.95 1.01 -17.34
N GLY A 149 2.62 1.02 -17.27
CA GLY A 149 1.84 0.06 -16.49
C GLY A 149 2.03 -1.40 -16.91
N ARG A 150 2.53 -1.69 -18.13
CA ARG A 150 2.81 -3.07 -18.57
C ARG A 150 3.95 -3.73 -17.80
N THR A 151 4.76 -2.92 -17.11
CA THR A 151 5.83 -3.40 -16.23
C THR A 151 5.30 -3.90 -14.89
N LEU A 152 4.04 -3.61 -14.55
CA LEU A 152 3.46 -4.01 -13.28
C LEU A 152 2.88 -5.42 -13.34
N HIS A 153 3.18 -6.19 -12.31
CA HIS A 153 2.56 -7.49 -12.07
C HIS A 153 1.18 -7.32 -11.42
N GLU A 154 0.19 -8.09 -11.87
CA GLU A 154 -1.08 -8.17 -11.17
C GLU A 154 -0.89 -8.96 -9.86
N THR A 155 -0.84 -8.25 -8.73
CA THR A 155 -0.53 -8.86 -7.42
C THR A 155 -1.74 -9.58 -6.79
N ILE A 156 -2.94 -9.17 -7.18
CA ILE A 156 -4.20 -9.82 -6.85
C ILE A 156 -5.06 -9.79 -8.12
N VAL A 157 -5.25 -10.95 -8.73
CA VAL A 157 -6.04 -11.07 -9.97
C VAL A 157 -7.48 -10.61 -9.73
N ASN A 158 -8.02 -9.82 -10.66
CA ASN A 158 -9.40 -9.31 -10.61
C ASN A 158 -9.68 -8.46 -9.36
N PHE A 159 -8.68 -7.73 -8.84
CA PHE A 159 -8.82 -6.99 -7.58
C PHE A 159 -10.05 -6.08 -7.56
N HIS A 160 -10.15 -5.19 -8.55
CA HIS A 160 -11.28 -4.26 -8.79
C HIS A 160 -12.13 -4.63 -10.01
N ASN A 161 -12.09 -5.88 -10.45
CA ASN A 161 -13.00 -6.34 -11.49
C ASN A 161 -14.34 -6.69 -10.85
N THR A 162 -15.22 -5.70 -10.70
CA THR A 162 -16.50 -5.86 -10.00
C THR A 162 -17.39 -6.93 -10.63
N GLU A 163 -17.33 -7.12 -11.94
CA GLU A 163 -18.05 -8.17 -12.65
C GLU A 163 -17.61 -9.57 -12.22
N GLU A 164 -16.30 -9.82 -12.13
CA GLU A 164 -15.77 -11.10 -11.63
C GLU A 164 -16.04 -11.28 -10.13
N ARG A 165 -15.91 -10.21 -9.32
CA ARG A 165 -16.28 -10.25 -7.90
C ARG A 165 -17.75 -10.57 -7.68
N PHE A 166 -18.62 -10.12 -8.57
CA PHE A 166 -20.04 -10.44 -8.52
C PHE A 166 -20.31 -11.92 -8.83
N LYS A 167 -19.57 -12.51 -9.78
CA LYS A 167 -19.63 -13.97 -10.04
C LYS A 167 -19.17 -14.79 -8.83
N ASP A 168 -18.07 -14.38 -8.18
CA ASP A 168 -17.61 -14.99 -6.93
C ASP A 168 -18.70 -14.93 -5.85
N PHE A 169 -19.35 -13.77 -5.70
CA PHE A 169 -20.45 -13.57 -4.77
C PHE A 169 -21.64 -14.52 -5.05
N LEU A 170 -22.11 -14.59 -6.30
CA LEU A 170 -23.22 -15.47 -6.70
C LEU A 170 -22.91 -16.93 -6.38
N ALA A 171 -21.69 -17.40 -6.70
CA ALA A 171 -21.28 -18.77 -6.43
C ALA A 171 -21.29 -19.10 -4.92
N VAL A 172 -20.92 -18.14 -4.07
CA VAL A 172 -20.95 -18.33 -2.61
C VAL A 172 -22.37 -18.30 -2.06
N VAL A 173 -23.24 -17.42 -2.58
CA VAL A 173 -24.67 -17.36 -2.20
C VAL A 173 -25.38 -18.65 -2.58
N GLU A 174 -25.14 -19.19 -3.78
CA GLU A 174 -25.73 -20.44 -4.24
C GLU A 174 -25.30 -21.63 -3.37
N LYS A 175 -24.01 -21.70 -3.03
CA LYS A 175 -23.45 -22.78 -2.21
C LYS A 175 -23.92 -22.72 -0.75
N ASP A 176 -24.15 -21.51 -0.24
CA ASP A 176 -24.50 -21.19 1.15
C ASP A 176 -23.84 -22.13 2.19
N PRO A 177 -22.50 -22.22 2.24
CA PRO A 177 -21.79 -23.28 2.95
C PRO A 177 -22.02 -23.27 4.47
N LEU A 178 -22.57 -22.18 5.01
CA LEU A 178 -22.84 -21.98 6.44
C LEU A 178 -24.32 -21.72 6.73
N GLY A 179 -25.22 -21.83 5.74
CA GLY A 179 -26.65 -21.60 5.93
C GLY A 179 -27.01 -20.15 6.31
N ARG A 180 -26.20 -19.18 5.88
CA ARG A 180 -26.33 -17.76 6.24
C ARG A 180 -27.19 -16.96 5.26
N ALA A 181 -27.37 -17.43 4.03
CA ALA A 181 -28.08 -16.68 2.99
C ALA A 181 -29.52 -16.31 3.41
N GLY A 182 -30.19 -17.19 4.16
CA GLY A 182 -31.53 -16.93 4.68
C GLY A 182 -31.62 -15.73 5.64
N ALA A 183 -30.53 -15.40 6.34
CA ALA A 183 -30.48 -14.32 7.32
C ALA A 183 -30.05 -12.96 6.74
N CYS A 184 -29.60 -12.92 5.48
CA CYS A 184 -29.14 -11.70 4.80
C CYS A 184 -29.75 -11.55 3.40
N ARG A 185 -31.03 -11.90 3.25
CA ARG A 185 -31.74 -11.86 1.96
C ARG A 185 -31.83 -10.46 1.39
N GLU A 186 -32.12 -9.46 2.22
CA GLU A 186 -32.23 -8.07 1.78
C GLU A 186 -30.89 -7.55 1.23
N GLU A 187 -29.77 -7.90 1.87
CA GLU A 187 -28.43 -7.56 1.38
C GLU A 187 -28.09 -8.31 0.09
N ILE A 188 -28.50 -9.57 -0.06
CA ILE A 188 -28.32 -10.33 -1.30
C ILE A 188 -29.10 -9.67 -2.43
N GLU A 189 -30.38 -9.38 -2.22
CA GLU A 189 -31.25 -8.72 -3.20
C GLU A 189 -30.72 -7.34 -3.60
N PHE A 190 -30.14 -6.59 -2.65
CA PHE A 190 -29.48 -5.31 -2.94
C PHE A 190 -28.38 -5.45 -4.00
N PHE A 191 -27.53 -6.48 -3.91
CA PHE A 191 -26.48 -6.72 -4.89
C PHE A 191 -27.04 -7.27 -6.20
N LEU A 192 -28.01 -8.19 -6.15
CA LEU A 192 -28.65 -8.76 -7.35
C LEU A 192 -29.30 -7.68 -8.22
N ALA A 193 -29.99 -6.72 -7.59
CA ALA A 193 -30.63 -5.61 -8.29
C ALA A 193 -29.64 -4.67 -9.00
N ARG A 194 -28.32 -4.81 -8.77
CA ARG A 194 -27.25 -3.95 -9.30
C ARG A 194 -26.27 -4.70 -10.19
N GLU A 195 -26.62 -5.89 -10.68
CA GLU A 195 -25.74 -6.66 -11.58
C GLU A 195 -25.25 -5.81 -12.76
N SER A 196 -26.13 -4.99 -13.36
CA SER A 196 -25.76 -4.14 -14.51
C SER A 196 -24.63 -3.16 -14.20
N ASP A 197 -24.57 -2.65 -12.97
CA ASP A 197 -23.60 -1.63 -12.56
C ASP A 197 -22.19 -2.22 -12.48
N THR A 198 -22.08 -3.51 -12.18
CA THR A 198 -20.80 -4.24 -12.08
C THR A 198 -20.01 -4.26 -13.40
N LYS A 199 -20.70 -4.07 -14.54
CA LYS A 199 -20.13 -4.17 -15.89
C LYS A 199 -19.70 -2.82 -16.47
N ILE A 200 -20.02 -1.70 -15.80
CA ILE A 200 -19.84 -0.34 -16.34
C ILE A 200 -18.37 -0.06 -16.68
N ILE A 201 -17.45 -0.29 -15.74
CA ILE A 201 -16.01 0.02 -15.93
C ILE A 201 -15.40 -0.87 -17.02
N ASN A 202 -15.66 -2.18 -16.99
CA ASN A 202 -15.17 -3.12 -18.01
C ASN A 202 -15.66 -2.73 -19.41
N ARG A 203 -16.93 -2.34 -19.55
CA ARG A 203 -17.49 -1.86 -20.81
C ARG A 203 -16.80 -0.58 -21.29
N LEU A 204 -16.62 0.42 -20.42
CA LEU A 204 -15.96 1.67 -20.79
C LEU A 204 -14.50 1.45 -21.22
N ILE A 205 -13.77 0.56 -20.55
CA ILE A 205 -12.42 0.17 -20.94
C ILE A 205 -12.44 -0.57 -22.29
N GLY A 206 -13.34 -1.55 -22.46
CA GLY A 206 -13.45 -2.35 -23.69
C GLY A 206 -13.85 -1.51 -24.91
N ASN A 207 -14.63 -0.45 -24.72
CA ASN A 207 -15.00 0.51 -25.75
C ASN A 207 -13.92 1.57 -26.01
N GLY A 208 -12.87 1.64 -25.20
CA GLY A 208 -11.84 2.69 -25.27
C GLY A 208 -12.28 4.07 -24.75
N GLU A 209 -13.42 4.15 -24.05
CA GLU A 209 -13.95 5.38 -23.45
C GLU A 209 -13.27 5.73 -22.12
N LEU A 210 -12.74 4.73 -21.41
CA LEU A 210 -11.95 4.90 -20.18
C LEU A 210 -10.51 4.39 -20.40
N PRO A 211 -9.49 5.25 -20.26
CA PRO A 211 -8.11 4.81 -20.43
C PRO A 211 -7.64 3.92 -19.28
N ILE A 212 -6.85 2.90 -19.61
CA ILE A 212 -6.14 2.09 -18.63
C ILE A 212 -4.99 2.93 -18.06
N ARG A 213 -4.91 3.01 -16.72
CA ARG A 213 -3.89 3.76 -15.98
C ARG A 213 -3.35 2.94 -14.83
N VAL A 214 -2.15 3.29 -14.38
CA VAL A 214 -1.64 2.80 -13.10
C VAL A 214 -2.41 3.45 -11.96
N THR A 215 -3.01 2.62 -11.11
CA THR A 215 -3.83 3.05 -9.98
C THR A 215 -3.26 2.53 -8.66
N HIS A 216 -3.52 3.26 -7.57
CA HIS A 216 -3.17 2.82 -6.22
C HIS A 216 -4.01 1.63 -5.76
N ASN A 217 -5.29 1.61 -6.16
CA ASN A 217 -6.30 0.59 -5.84
C ASN A 217 -6.71 0.47 -4.35
N ASP A 218 -6.00 1.06 -3.39
CA ASP A 218 -6.48 1.14 -1.99
C ASP A 218 -6.39 2.57 -1.45
N THR A 219 -7.23 3.48 -1.93
CA THR A 219 -7.13 4.92 -1.64
C THR A 219 -7.87 5.34 -0.37
N LYS A 220 -7.79 4.52 0.69
CA LYS A 220 -8.37 4.86 1.99
C LYS A 220 -7.64 6.06 2.59
N TYR A 221 -8.38 6.86 3.37
CA TYR A 221 -7.82 8.05 4.03
C TYR A 221 -6.59 7.72 4.91
N ASN A 222 -6.57 6.55 5.56
CA ASN A 222 -5.45 6.11 6.39
C ASN A 222 -4.22 5.60 5.60
N ASN A 223 -4.26 5.64 4.26
CA ASN A 223 -3.11 5.45 3.38
C ASN A 223 -2.54 6.79 2.87
N VAL A 224 -3.06 7.92 3.34
CA VAL A 224 -2.50 9.25 3.08
C VAL A 224 -1.83 9.75 4.35
N MET A 225 -0.52 10.02 4.26
CA MET A 225 0.23 10.68 5.32
C MET A 225 0.02 12.18 5.25
N ILE A 226 -0.37 12.77 6.38
CA ILE A 226 -0.59 14.21 6.54
C ILE A 226 0.48 14.77 7.47
N ASP A 227 1.09 15.88 7.07
CA ASP A 227 2.04 16.63 7.87
C ASP A 227 1.41 17.13 9.18
N ASP A 228 2.13 16.96 10.29
CA ASP A 228 1.61 17.31 11.62
C ASP A 228 1.52 18.82 11.86
N VAL A 229 2.25 19.64 11.10
CA VAL A 229 2.31 21.10 11.25
C VAL A 229 1.47 21.79 10.18
N THR A 230 1.75 21.53 8.90
CA THR A 230 1.10 22.22 7.77
C THR A 230 -0.26 21.63 7.43
N ARG A 231 -0.55 20.41 7.91
CA ARG A 231 -1.73 19.64 7.54
C ARG A 231 -1.80 19.29 6.05
N GLU A 232 -0.70 19.44 5.32
CA GLU A 232 -0.64 19.06 3.91
C GLU A 232 -0.48 17.54 3.77
N ALA A 233 -1.09 16.98 2.73
CA ALA A 233 -0.91 15.58 2.40
C ALA A 233 0.43 15.39 1.69
N VAL A 234 1.31 14.58 2.27
CA VAL A 234 2.72 14.50 1.85
C VAL A 234 3.03 13.23 1.09
N CYS A 235 2.49 12.08 1.48
CA CYS A 235 2.81 10.80 0.84
C CYS A 235 1.61 9.85 0.85
N LEU A 236 1.45 9.08 -0.22
CA LEU A 236 0.59 7.88 -0.20
C LEU A 236 1.43 6.67 0.21
N VAL A 237 0.87 5.79 1.06
CA VAL A 237 1.58 4.64 1.66
C VAL A 237 0.84 3.32 1.55
#